data_AF-A0A6J6J7C6-F1
#
_entry.id   AF-A0A6J6J7C6-F1
#
_cell.length_a   1.000
_cell.length_b   1.000
_cell.length_c   1.000
_cell.angle_alpha   90.00
_cell.angle_beta   90.00
_cell.angle_gamma   90.00
#
_symmetry.space_group_name_H-M   'P 1'
#
loop_
_entity.id
_entity.type
_entity.pdbx_description
1 polymer ?
#
loop_
_entity_poly.entity_id
_entity_poly.type
_entity_poly.pdbx_seq_one_letter_code
_entity_poly.pdbx_strand_id
1 'polypeptide(L)'
;MDAKLNWSVLGKRPAKPRPSAIALVVAFLLGFETFVAVTDGYPSYMSFLAIGASVWATVTGIQAKAYLACLFVPVSLIWLNPLLGGDWFSEFGTPLFLSHSALAMLFAVSGYTFQATERTT
;
A
#
# COMPACT_ATOMS: atom_id res chain seq x y z
N MET A 1 -21.56 29.21 6.47
CA MET A 1 -20.38 28.73 7.22
C MET A 1 -20.00 27.39 6.62
N ASP A 2 -19.06 27.38 5.68
CA ASP A 2 -18.64 26.16 5.00
C ASP A 2 -17.99 25.22 6.00
N ALA A 3 -18.55 24.02 6.16
CA ALA A 3 -17.94 22.95 6.92
C ALA A 3 -16.63 22.58 6.21
N LYS A 4 -15.50 23.17 6.66
CA LYS A 4 -14.17 22.87 6.12
C LYS A 4 -13.99 21.35 6.10
N LEU A 5 -13.91 20.80 4.91
CA LEU A 5 -13.54 19.42 4.63
C LEU A 5 -12.22 19.13 5.35
N ASN A 6 -12.30 18.57 6.56
CA ASN A 6 -11.14 18.34 7.43
C ASN A 6 -10.36 17.10 6.97
N TRP A 7 -9.86 17.15 5.74
CA TRP A 7 -8.90 16.20 5.19
C TRP A 7 -7.49 16.66 5.57
N SER A 8 -6.60 15.70 5.75
CA SER A 8 -5.17 15.97 5.98
C SER A 8 -4.33 15.01 5.14
N VAL A 9 -3.04 15.30 5.00
CA VAL A 9 -2.13 14.43 4.24
C VAL A 9 -2.16 12.99 4.79
N LEU A 10 -2.13 12.85 6.11
CA LEU A 10 -1.97 11.57 6.82
C LEU A 10 -3.25 11.07 7.52
N GLY A 11 -4.38 11.76 7.34
CA GLY A 11 -5.64 11.47 8.02
C GLY A 11 -5.67 11.85 9.50
N LYS A 12 -6.74 11.48 10.19
CA LYS A 12 -6.87 11.65 11.64
C LYS A 12 -5.95 10.70 12.38
N ARG A 13 -5.16 11.21 13.33
CA ARG A 13 -4.24 10.42 14.16
C ARG A 13 -4.87 10.13 15.54
N PRO A 14 -4.76 8.88 16.05
CA PRO A 14 -5.12 8.55 17.43
C PRO A 14 -4.27 9.33 18.44
N ALA A 15 -4.75 9.46 19.69
CA ALA A 15 -4.04 10.20 20.73
C ALA A 15 -2.79 9.43 21.21
N LYS A 16 -2.93 8.12 21.42
CA LYS A 16 -1.83 7.17 21.68
C LYS A 16 -1.76 6.18 20.52
N PRO A 17 -1.04 6.53 19.43
CA PRO A 17 -1.03 5.71 18.23
C PRO A 17 -0.29 4.38 18.45
N ARG A 18 -0.94 3.29 18.08
CA ARG A 18 -0.36 1.95 17.88
C ARG A 18 -0.40 1.61 16.40
N PRO A 19 0.74 1.27 15.76
CA PRO A 19 0.77 0.96 14.33
C PRO A 19 -0.14 -0.21 13.95
N SER A 20 -0.70 -0.18 12.75
CA SER A 20 -1.47 -1.29 12.19
C SER A 20 -0.56 -2.46 11.88
N ALA A 21 -0.69 -3.56 12.62
CA ALA A 21 0.06 -4.78 12.36
C ALA A 21 -0.20 -5.33 10.94
N ILE A 22 -1.46 -5.26 10.48
CA ILE A 22 -1.85 -5.75 9.14
C ILE A 22 -1.12 -4.93 8.06
N ALA A 23 -1.12 -3.59 8.17
CA ALA A 23 -0.43 -2.74 7.20
C ALA A 23 1.07 -3.02 7.15
N LEU A 24 1.69 -3.21 8.33
CA LEU A 24 3.12 -3.48 8.43
C LEU A 24 3.49 -4.87 7.89
N VAL A 25 2.65 -5.87 8.07
CA VAL A 25 2.85 -7.20 7.44
C VAL A 25 2.76 -7.09 5.92
N VAL A 26 1.77 -6.37 5.38
CA VAL A 26 1.65 -6.15 3.93
C VAL A 26 2.86 -5.37 3.40
N ALA A 27 3.30 -4.31 4.11
CA ALA A 27 4.50 -3.57 3.76
C ALA A 27 5.74 -4.46 3.73
N PHE A 28 5.91 -5.34 4.72
CA PHE A 28 7.00 -6.29 4.77
C PHE A 28 6.96 -7.27 3.60
N LEU A 29 5.80 -7.87 3.31
CA LEU A 29 5.65 -8.81 2.20
C LEU A 29 6.01 -8.15 0.86
N LEU A 30 5.45 -6.97 0.58
CA LEU A 30 5.75 -6.23 -0.66
C LEU A 30 7.22 -5.79 -0.72
N GLY A 31 7.80 -5.36 0.40
CA GLY A 31 9.21 -5.00 0.47
C GLY A 31 10.13 -6.21 0.27
N PHE A 32 9.75 -7.38 0.78
CA PHE A 32 10.51 -8.61 0.64
C PHE A 32 10.61 -9.07 -0.82
N GLU A 33 9.53 -8.91 -1.60
CA GLU A 33 9.51 -9.24 -3.04
C GLU A 33 10.57 -8.46 -3.84
N THR A 34 11.07 -7.33 -3.34
CA THR A 34 12.20 -6.62 -3.98
C THR A 34 13.51 -7.41 -4.01
N PHE A 35 13.59 -8.53 -3.28
CA PHE A 35 14.77 -9.40 -3.20
C PHE A 35 14.51 -10.82 -3.73
N VAL A 36 13.29 -11.13 -4.16
CA VAL A 36 12.93 -12.46 -4.65
C VAL A 36 13.19 -12.52 -6.16
N ALA A 37 13.99 -13.50 -6.59
CA ALA A 37 14.21 -13.73 -8.01
C ALA A 37 12.95 -14.35 -8.64
N VAL A 38 12.45 -13.72 -9.69
CA VAL A 38 11.33 -14.23 -10.47
C VAL A 38 11.91 -15.08 -11.61
N THR A 39 11.79 -16.41 -11.51
CA THR A 39 12.35 -17.35 -12.51
C THR A 39 11.32 -17.81 -13.53
N ASP A 40 10.06 -17.93 -13.14
CA ASP A 40 8.98 -18.51 -13.95
C ASP A 40 7.83 -17.52 -14.22
N GLY A 41 8.15 -16.22 -14.17
CA GLY A 41 7.19 -15.13 -14.29
C GLY A 41 6.54 -14.73 -12.96
N TYR A 42 5.98 -13.51 -12.93
CA TYR A 42 5.48 -12.92 -11.70
C TYR A 42 4.18 -13.62 -11.23
N PRO A 43 4.11 -14.07 -9.97
CA PRO A 43 2.94 -14.79 -9.47
C PRO A 43 1.67 -13.93 -9.45
N SER A 44 0.62 -14.40 -10.10
CA SER A 44 -0.66 -13.67 -10.19
C SER A 44 -1.29 -13.40 -8.81
N TYR A 45 -1.10 -14.30 -7.84
CA TYR A 45 -1.60 -14.11 -6.48
C TYR A 45 -0.97 -12.88 -5.80
N MET A 46 0.28 -12.53 -6.09
CA MET A 46 0.91 -11.32 -5.55
C MET A 46 0.31 -10.05 -6.18
N SER A 47 -0.06 -10.10 -7.46
CA SER A 47 -0.79 -8.98 -8.10
C SER A 47 -2.15 -8.76 -7.46
N PHE A 48 -2.91 -9.84 -7.21
CA PHE A 48 -4.19 -9.73 -6.51
C PHE A 48 -4.03 -9.24 -5.07
N LEU A 49 -2.97 -9.66 -4.37
CA LEU A 49 -2.65 -9.17 -3.03
C LEU A 49 -2.35 -7.66 -3.06
N ALA A 50 -1.48 -7.20 -3.96
CA ALA A 50 -1.11 -5.80 -4.08
C ALA A 50 -2.34 -4.90 -4.37
N ILE A 51 -3.18 -5.31 -5.32
CA ILE A 51 -4.41 -4.58 -5.69
C ILE A 51 -5.43 -4.63 -4.55
N GLY A 52 -5.73 -5.83 -4.03
CA GLY A 52 -6.73 -6.01 -2.97
C GLY A 52 -6.38 -5.27 -1.68
N ALA A 53 -5.13 -5.36 -1.25
CA ALA A 53 -4.65 -4.61 -0.09
C ALA A 53 -4.73 -3.09 -0.35
N SER A 54 -4.45 -2.64 -1.57
CA SER A 54 -4.51 -1.22 -1.93
C SER A 54 -5.93 -0.68 -1.95
N VAL A 55 -6.91 -1.49 -2.38
CA VAL A 55 -8.34 -1.16 -2.25
C VAL A 55 -8.72 -0.99 -0.78
N TRP A 56 -8.32 -1.93 0.08
CA TRP A 56 -8.55 -1.83 1.52
C TRP A 56 -7.88 -0.59 2.13
N ALA A 57 -6.63 -0.29 1.78
CA ALA A 57 -5.92 0.89 2.24
C ALA A 57 -6.57 2.20 1.76
N THR A 58 -7.07 2.22 0.52
CA THR A 58 -7.79 3.36 -0.04
C THR A 58 -9.09 3.60 0.73
N VAL A 59 -9.91 2.56 0.95
CA VAL A 59 -11.20 2.67 1.66
C VAL A 59 -10.99 3.16 3.10
N THR A 60 -10.06 2.55 3.83
CA THR A 60 -9.75 2.94 5.21
C THR A 60 -9.19 4.37 5.30
N GLY A 61 -8.34 4.76 4.34
CA GLY A 61 -7.79 6.12 4.30
C GLY A 61 -8.81 7.19 3.92
N ILE A 62 -9.77 6.90 3.03
CA ILE A 62 -10.89 7.79 2.74
C ILE A 62 -11.77 7.99 3.99
N GLN A 63 -12.07 6.91 4.72
CA GLN A 63 -12.80 6.99 5.99
C GLN A 63 -12.06 7.86 7.02
N ALA A 64 -10.73 7.79 7.03
CA ALA A 64 -9.86 8.62 7.86
C ALA A 64 -9.59 10.03 7.31
N LYS A 65 -10.14 10.38 6.13
CA LYS A 65 -9.94 11.65 5.40
C LYS A 65 -8.46 11.93 5.09
N ALA A 66 -7.72 10.92 4.66
CA ALA A 66 -6.31 10.98 4.31
C ALA A 66 -6.09 11.14 2.81
N TYR A 67 -5.43 12.22 2.37
CA TYR A 67 -5.07 12.39 0.95
C TYR A 67 -4.08 11.34 0.45
N LEU A 68 -3.17 10.87 1.32
CA LEU A 68 -2.19 9.84 0.96
C LEU A 68 -2.87 8.54 0.48
N ALA A 69 -4.08 8.25 0.95
CA ALA A 69 -4.84 7.07 0.56
C ALA A 69 -5.11 7.02 -0.96
N CYS A 70 -5.22 8.18 -1.60
CA CYS A 70 -5.44 8.27 -3.05
C CYS A 70 -4.25 7.76 -3.87
N LEU A 71 -3.03 7.72 -3.32
CA LEU A 71 -1.84 7.22 -4.02
C LEU A 71 -1.83 5.70 -4.17
N PHE A 72 -2.56 4.96 -3.33
CA PHE A 72 -2.65 3.50 -3.45
C PHE A 72 -3.27 3.08 -4.78
N VAL A 73 -4.22 3.86 -5.31
CA VAL A 73 -4.86 3.57 -6.60
C VAL A 73 -3.85 3.59 -7.76
N PRO A 74 -3.22 4.72 -8.12
CA PRO A 74 -2.30 4.76 -9.27
C PRO A 74 -1.09 3.83 -9.10
N VAL A 75 -0.59 3.65 -7.87
CA VAL A 75 0.57 2.76 -7.64
C VAL A 75 0.17 1.28 -7.79
N SER A 76 -0.98 0.87 -7.27
CA SER A 76 -1.42 -0.53 -7.41
C SER A 76 -1.83 -0.92 -8.83
N LEU A 77 -2.24 0.05 -9.66
CA LEU A 77 -2.54 -0.21 -11.08
C LEU A 77 -1.33 -0.74 -11.86
N ILE A 78 -0.10 -0.56 -11.38
CA ILE A 78 1.10 -1.15 -12.00
C ILE A 78 1.00 -2.68 -12.04
N TRP A 79 0.38 -3.32 -11.06
CA TRP A 79 0.19 -4.78 -11.01
C TRP A 79 -0.87 -5.28 -12.01
N LEU A 80 -1.59 -4.41 -12.71
CA LEU A 80 -2.39 -4.83 -13.87
C LEU A 80 -1.51 -5.29 -15.02
N ASN A 81 -0.30 -4.74 -15.19
CA ASN A 81 0.60 -5.14 -16.27
C ASN A 81 0.89 -6.65 -16.30
N PRO A 82 1.42 -7.28 -15.24
CA PRO A 82 1.63 -8.73 -15.22
C PRO A 82 0.33 -9.53 -15.33
N LEU A 83 -0.81 -9.03 -14.81
CA LEU A 83 -2.11 -9.70 -14.95
C LEU A 83 -2.64 -9.70 -16.39
N LEU A 84 -2.26 -8.71 -17.19
CA LEU A 84 -2.63 -8.57 -18.60
C LEU A 84 -1.59 -9.20 -19.54
N GLY A 85 -0.62 -9.96 -19.00
CA GLY A 85 0.42 -10.64 -19.77
C GLY A 85 1.65 -9.79 -20.10
N GLY A 86 1.80 -8.61 -19.49
CA GLY A 86 3.00 -7.80 -19.60
C GLY A 86 4.17 -8.35 -18.77
N ASP A 87 5.37 -7.86 -19.06
CA ASP A 87 6.64 -8.44 -18.61
C ASP A 87 7.41 -7.61 -17.57
N TRP A 88 6.85 -6.51 -17.07
CA TRP A 88 7.58 -5.58 -16.17
C TRP A 88 8.15 -6.23 -14.92
N PHE A 89 7.59 -7.35 -14.47
CA PHE A 89 8.03 -8.11 -13.30
C PHE A 89 8.54 -9.51 -13.65
N SER A 90 8.81 -9.81 -14.92
CA SER A 90 9.31 -11.13 -15.36
C SER A 90 10.78 -11.36 -14.97
N GLU A 91 11.52 -10.29 -14.72
CA GLU A 91 12.93 -10.33 -14.34
C GLU A 91 13.23 -9.37 -13.19
N PHE A 92 14.37 -9.59 -12.55
CA PHE A 92 14.87 -8.67 -11.54
C PHE A 92 15.33 -7.37 -12.19
N GLY A 93 14.62 -6.27 -11.93
CA GLY A 93 14.91 -5.00 -12.57
C GLY A 93 14.27 -3.80 -11.89
N THR A 94 14.52 -2.62 -12.46
CA THR A 94 14.01 -1.34 -11.96
C THR A 94 12.49 -1.32 -11.79
N PRO A 95 11.65 -1.83 -12.72
CA PRO A 95 10.20 -1.79 -12.54
C PRO A 95 9.74 -2.61 -11.35
N LEU A 96 10.26 -3.83 -11.17
CA LEU A 96 9.97 -4.67 -10.02
C LEU A 96 10.39 -3.99 -8.71
N PHE A 97 11.64 -3.53 -8.63
CA PHE A 97 12.18 -2.92 -7.41
C PHE A 97 11.42 -1.64 -7.00
N LEU A 98 11.24 -0.69 -7.92
CA LEU A 98 10.60 0.59 -7.61
C LEU A 98 9.12 0.44 -7.28
N SER A 99 8.40 -0.43 -8.00
CA SER A 99 6.96 -0.62 -7.76
C SER A 99 6.71 -1.21 -6.38
N HIS A 100 7.39 -2.31 -6.05
CA HIS A 100 7.29 -2.97 -4.76
C HIS A 100 7.73 -2.06 -3.61
N SER A 101 8.87 -1.37 -3.77
CA SER A 101 9.36 -0.42 -2.76
C SER A 101 8.39 0.73 -2.53
N ALA A 102 7.83 1.31 -3.60
CA ALA A 102 6.87 2.41 -3.49
C ALA A 102 5.60 1.97 -2.75
N LEU A 103 5.03 0.81 -3.12
CA LEU A 103 3.82 0.32 -2.47
C LEU A 103 4.08 -0.11 -1.03
N ALA A 104 5.20 -0.77 -0.74
CA ALA A 104 5.63 -1.12 0.60
C ALA A 104 5.76 0.12 1.50
N MET A 105 6.38 1.19 0.99
CA MET A 105 6.49 2.46 1.72
C MET A 105 5.14 3.10 1.98
N LEU A 106 4.21 3.06 1.01
CA LEU A 106 2.84 3.54 1.23
C LEU A 106 2.13 2.78 2.35
N PHE A 107 2.25 1.45 2.39
CA PHE A 107 1.70 0.63 3.48
C PHE A 107 2.38 0.88 4.82
N ALA A 108 3.70 1.07 4.84
CA ALA A 108 4.42 1.42 6.05
C ALA A 108 3.90 2.75 6.61
N VAL A 109 3.84 3.79 5.77
CA VAL A 109 3.32 5.11 6.17
C VAL A 109 1.86 5.02 6.61
N SER A 110 0.99 4.31 5.89
CA SER A 110 -0.41 4.16 6.29
C SER A 110 -0.56 3.48 7.65
N GLY A 111 0.25 2.44 7.90
CA GLY A 111 0.28 1.69 9.16
C GLY A 111 0.65 2.55 10.37
N TYR A 112 1.52 3.53 10.21
CA TYR A 112 1.90 4.49 11.26
C TYR A 112 0.98 5.73 11.33
N THR A 113 0.04 5.88 10.40
CA THR A 113 -0.77 7.10 10.25
C THR A 113 -2.27 6.79 10.29
N PHE A 114 -2.97 6.86 9.16
CA PHE A 114 -4.43 6.77 9.12
C PHE A 114 -4.98 5.37 9.42
N GLN A 115 -4.14 4.33 9.41
CA GLN A 115 -4.52 3.00 9.88
C GLN A 115 -4.04 2.70 11.31
N ALA A 116 -3.32 3.62 11.95
CA ALA A 116 -2.93 3.44 13.34
C ALA A 116 -4.19 3.34 14.22
N THR A 117 -4.13 2.47 15.22
CA THR A 117 -5.21 2.25 16.19
C THR A 117 -4.87 2.93 17.52
N GLU A 118 -5.86 3.19 18.36
CA GLU A 118 -5.62 3.69 19.71
C GLU A 118 -5.04 2.56 20.58
N ARG A 119 -4.00 2.86 21.36
CA ARG A 119 -3.42 1.92 22.32
C ARG A 119 -4.33 1.80 23.54
N THR A 120 -4.78 0.60 23.86
CA THR A 120 -5.69 0.30 24.98
C THR A 120 -4.97 -0.01 26.31
N THR A 121 -3.71 0.45 26.47
CA THR A 121 -2.88 0.26 27.68
C THR A 121 -2.18 1.55 28.04
#